data_AF-A0AAU9SFG3-F1
#
_entry.id   AF-A0AAU9SFG3-F1
#
_cell.length_a   1.000
_cell.length_b   1.000
_cell.length_c   1.000
_cell.angle_alpha   90.00
_cell.angle_beta   90.00
_cell.angle_gamma   90.00
#
_symmetry.space_group_name_H-M   'P 1'
#
loop_
_entity.id
_entity.type
_entity.pdbx_description
1 polymer ?
#
loop_
_entity_poly.entity_id
_entity_poly.type
_entity_poly.pdbx_seq_one_letter_code
_entity_poly.pdbx_strand_id
1 'polypeptide(L)'
;MQLDYPIGWQSDLAASKKKLKKLGEEYGLDECTLEVGVGSYTRGPFPRLVSLYARMGLHRYNLLQGAKFQLDRVEKYVLSMGSAAPTYGITLDAVDGSSLQSFQVKVSEDRDTHLDRGTVIMDTDLPEWPPKQNPFEKHYLVKDSELQDNDDWIRLYVELAVAKSPGAKAERAWAPEDLKILKVAMDVVDGLNAKKNVLFYIEYKDLRLGRYSHGIAIVRRSFDEDEGSLFLVGKTVSLESIPQVC
;
A
#
# COMPACT_ATOMS: atom_id res chain seq x y z
N MET A 1 -32.42 -13.45 20.66
CA MET A 1 -32.66 -12.01 20.83
C MET A 1 -32.50 -11.39 19.45
N GLN A 2 -33.62 -11.16 18.76
CA GLN A 2 -33.67 -10.61 17.40
C GLN A 2 -33.31 -9.13 17.50
N LEU A 3 -32.23 -8.72 16.83
CA LEU A 3 -31.88 -7.30 16.72
C LEU A 3 -32.65 -6.73 15.53
N ASP A 4 -33.66 -5.91 15.82
CA ASP A 4 -34.40 -5.14 14.81
C ASP A 4 -33.51 -4.02 14.28
N TYR A 5 -33.19 -4.08 12.99
CA TYR A 5 -32.46 -3.03 12.28
C TYR A 5 -33.41 -1.91 11.83
N PRO A 6 -32.96 -0.64 11.79
CA PRO A 6 -33.78 0.48 11.31
C PRO A 6 -34.24 0.27 9.85
N ILE A 7 -35.52 0.53 9.59
CA ILE A 7 -36.24 0.23 8.34
C ILE A 7 -35.55 0.78 7.07
N GLY A 8 -34.79 1.89 7.18
CA GLY A 8 -34.05 2.48 6.05
C GLY A 8 -32.84 1.65 5.56
N TRP A 9 -32.24 0.82 6.42
CA TRP A 9 -31.07 0.00 6.05
C TRP A 9 -31.47 -1.26 5.26
N GLN A 10 -32.68 -1.78 5.49
CA GLN A 10 -33.17 -2.95 4.77
C GLN A 10 -33.51 -2.63 3.31
N SER A 11 -34.03 -1.42 3.05
CA SER A 11 -34.29 -0.93 1.70
C SER A 11 -33.02 -0.72 0.89
N ASP A 12 -31.96 -0.18 1.51
CA ASP A 12 -30.68 0.10 0.84
C ASP A 12 -29.92 -1.20 0.52
N LEU A 13 -30.00 -2.18 1.42
CA LEU A 13 -29.44 -3.51 1.20
C LEU A 13 -30.19 -4.26 0.07
N ALA A 14 -31.52 -4.17 0.04
CA ALA A 14 -32.33 -4.78 -1.01
C ALA A 14 -32.09 -4.12 -2.38
N ALA A 15 -31.98 -2.79 -2.43
CA ALA A 15 -31.66 -2.04 -3.64
C ALA A 15 -30.24 -2.35 -4.15
N SER A 16 -29.27 -2.45 -3.23
CA SER A 16 -27.88 -2.81 -3.55
C SER A 16 -27.79 -4.25 -4.09
N LYS A 17 -28.48 -5.20 -3.48
CA LYS A 17 -28.57 -6.60 -3.97
C LYS A 17 -29.19 -6.67 -5.37
N LYS A 18 -30.25 -5.90 -5.63
CA LYS A 18 -30.90 -5.85 -6.94
C LYS A 18 -29.99 -5.24 -8.02
N LYS A 19 -29.20 -4.22 -7.66
CA LYS A 19 -28.23 -3.59 -8.57
C LYS A 19 -27.04 -4.51 -8.89
N LEU A 20 -26.57 -5.26 -7.89
CA LEU A 20 -25.48 -6.25 -8.06
C LEU A 20 -25.92 -7.45 -8.90
N LYS A 21 -27.15 -7.94 -8.73
CA LYS A 21 -27.71 -9.00 -9.59
C LYS A 21 -27.76 -8.58 -11.06
N LYS A 22 -28.22 -7.35 -11.33
CA LYS A 22 -28.29 -6.80 -12.69
C LYS A 22 -26.91 -6.64 -13.34
N LEU A 23 -25.89 -6.26 -12.56
CA LEU A 23 -24.51 -6.17 -13.02
C LEU A 23 -23.87 -7.55 -13.25
N GLY A 24 -24.20 -8.56 -12.45
CA GLY A 24 -23.71 -9.93 -12.66
C GLY A 24 -24.21 -10.54 -13.97
N GLU A 25 -25.49 -10.30 -14.30
CA GLU A 25 -26.13 -10.75 -15.55
C GLU A 25 -25.59 -10.01 -16.79
N GLU A 26 -25.21 -8.73 -16.66
CA GLU A 26 -24.68 -7.90 -17.76
C GLU A 26 -23.24 -8.25 -18.16
N TYR A 27 -22.43 -8.73 -17.21
CA TYR A 27 -21.00 -8.99 -17.41
C TYR A 27 -20.60 -10.48 -17.35
N GLY A 28 -21.58 -11.40 -17.30
CA GLY A 28 -21.30 -12.85 -17.33
C GLY A 28 -20.44 -13.33 -16.15
N LEU A 29 -20.64 -12.73 -14.97
CA LEU A 29 -19.90 -13.09 -13.77
C LEU A 29 -20.64 -14.22 -13.05
N ASP A 30 -20.19 -15.46 -13.28
CA ASP A 30 -20.70 -16.61 -12.54
C ASP A 30 -20.52 -16.42 -11.03
N GLU A 31 -21.59 -16.79 -10.34
CA GLU A 31 -21.89 -16.63 -8.93
C GLU A 31 -20.70 -16.96 -8.02
N CYS A 32 -19.99 -15.93 -7.53
CA CYS A 32 -19.11 -16.05 -6.37
C CYS A 32 -19.70 -15.23 -5.23
N THR A 33 -20.45 -15.93 -4.39
CA THR A 33 -20.99 -15.51 -3.10
C THR A 33 -19.93 -14.75 -2.30
N LEU A 34 -20.08 -13.44 -2.16
CA LEU A 34 -19.34 -12.69 -1.15
C LEU A 34 -20.24 -12.53 0.06
N GLU A 35 -19.96 -13.36 1.07
CA GLU A 35 -20.55 -13.29 2.40
C GLU A 35 -20.45 -11.85 2.91
N VAL A 36 -21.61 -11.24 3.12
CA VAL A 36 -21.74 -9.96 3.80
C VAL A 36 -21.54 -10.24 5.30
N GLY A 37 -20.29 -10.22 5.74
CA GLY A 37 -19.98 -10.05 7.15
C GLY A 37 -20.19 -8.60 7.56
N VAL A 38 -21.43 -8.18 7.86
CA VAL A 38 -21.64 -7.02 8.74
C VAL A 38 -21.38 -7.50 10.18
N GLY A 39 -20.10 -7.64 10.51
CA GLY A 39 -19.66 -7.81 11.89
C GLY A 39 -19.39 -6.44 12.47
N SER A 40 -20.14 -6.05 13.51
CA SER A 40 -19.70 -4.98 14.41
C SER A 40 -18.43 -5.45 15.13
N TYR A 41 -17.27 -5.20 14.53
CA TYR A 41 -15.98 -5.37 15.19
C TYR A 41 -15.34 -4.00 15.33
N THR A 42 -15.07 -3.58 16.56
CA THR A 42 -14.25 -2.41 16.92
C THR A 42 -12.76 -2.59 16.56
N ARG A 43 -12.42 -3.39 15.54
CA ARG A 43 -11.06 -3.66 15.05
C ARG A 43 -11.07 -4.07 13.57
N GLY A 44 -11.60 -3.21 12.69
CA GLY A 44 -11.30 -3.26 11.25
C GLY A 44 -9.88 -2.74 10.96
N PRO A 45 -9.34 -2.92 9.74
CA PRO A 45 -8.10 -2.26 9.33
C PRO A 45 -8.25 -0.74 9.53
N PHE A 46 -7.21 -0.09 10.05
CA PHE A 46 -7.28 1.35 10.33
C PHE A 46 -7.63 2.10 9.05
N PRO A 47 -8.54 3.11 9.10
CA PRO A 47 -8.89 3.92 7.94
C PRO A 47 -7.67 4.40 7.16
N ARG A 48 -6.57 4.70 7.86
CA ARG A 48 -5.31 5.09 7.24
C ARG A 48 -4.69 4.00 6.37
N LEU A 49 -4.67 2.73 6.79
CA LEU A 49 -4.13 1.64 5.96
C LEU A 49 -4.94 1.47 4.67
N VAL A 50 -6.27 1.58 4.75
CA VAL A 50 -7.14 1.59 3.57
C VAL A 50 -6.80 2.76 2.65
N SER A 51 -6.57 3.96 3.18
CA SER A 51 -6.09 5.10 2.38
C SER A 51 -4.73 4.85 1.73
N LEU A 52 -3.79 4.18 2.42
CA LEU A 52 -2.49 3.81 1.83
C LEU A 52 -2.67 2.82 0.66
N TYR A 53 -3.56 1.83 0.80
CA TYR A 53 -3.88 0.90 -0.29
C TYR A 53 -4.60 1.56 -1.45
N ALA A 54 -5.47 2.54 -1.18
CA ALA A 54 -6.08 3.38 -2.19
C ALA A 54 -5.00 4.13 -3.01
N ARG A 55 -4.05 4.79 -2.32
CA ARG A 55 -2.92 5.48 -2.95
C ARG A 55 -2.02 4.51 -3.72
N MET A 56 -1.80 3.30 -3.22
CA MET A 56 -0.99 2.28 -3.91
C MET A 56 -1.62 1.83 -5.23
N GLY A 57 -2.93 1.61 -5.26
CA GLY A 57 -3.65 1.30 -6.49
C GLY A 57 -3.63 2.46 -7.49
N LEU A 58 -3.75 3.70 -6.99
CA LEU A 58 -3.65 4.89 -7.83
C LEU A 58 -2.24 5.08 -8.41
N HIS A 59 -1.21 4.82 -7.61
CA HIS A 59 0.19 4.83 -8.05
C HIS A 59 0.43 3.81 -9.17
N ARG A 60 -0.10 2.59 -9.05
CA ARG A 60 -0.07 1.59 -10.12
C ARG A 60 -0.69 2.14 -11.42
N TYR A 61 -1.85 2.79 -11.33
CA TYR A 61 -2.50 3.39 -12.49
C TYR A 61 -1.65 4.51 -13.12
N ASN A 62 -1.13 5.42 -12.30
CA ASN A 62 -0.26 6.50 -12.75
C ASN A 62 1.01 5.98 -13.45
N LEU A 63 1.64 4.93 -12.90
CA LEU A 63 2.77 4.26 -13.54
C LEU A 63 2.38 3.64 -14.90
N LEU A 64 1.20 3.00 -14.98
CA LEU A 64 0.73 2.36 -16.20
C LEU A 64 0.45 3.36 -17.33
N GLN A 65 -0.27 4.42 -17.01
CA GLN A 65 -0.83 5.37 -17.97
C GLN A 65 0.00 6.64 -18.15
N GLY A 66 1.06 6.84 -17.34
CA GLY A 66 1.79 8.11 -17.30
C GLY A 66 0.95 9.27 -16.77
N ALA A 67 -0.05 8.98 -15.94
CA ALA A 67 -0.97 9.97 -15.36
C ALA A 67 -0.44 10.52 -14.02
N LYS A 68 -1.11 11.55 -13.49
CA LYS A 68 -0.75 12.19 -12.21
C LYS A 68 -1.94 12.37 -11.27
N PHE A 69 -2.82 11.37 -11.22
CA PHE A 69 -3.96 11.41 -10.31
C PHE A 69 -3.50 11.42 -8.85
N GLN A 70 -4.12 12.28 -8.05
CA GLN A 70 -3.97 12.34 -6.60
C GLN A 70 -5.26 11.89 -5.94
N LEU A 71 -5.15 11.14 -4.83
CA LEU A 71 -6.31 10.67 -4.09
C LEU A 71 -7.09 11.86 -3.50
N ASP A 72 -8.38 11.96 -3.80
CA ASP A 72 -9.30 12.91 -3.15
C ASP A 72 -9.88 12.28 -1.89
N ARG A 73 -10.60 11.17 -2.05
CA ARG A 73 -11.21 10.45 -0.92
C ARG A 73 -11.45 8.98 -1.21
N VAL A 74 -11.56 8.20 -0.15
CA VAL A 74 -12.03 6.81 -0.20
C VAL A 74 -13.54 6.81 0.05
N GLU A 75 -14.32 6.33 -0.91
CA GLU A 75 -15.78 6.26 -0.83
C GLU A 75 -16.24 5.09 0.04
N LYS A 76 -15.67 3.91 -0.23
CA LYS A 76 -15.99 2.68 0.49
C LYS A 76 -14.89 1.65 0.30
N TYR A 77 -14.84 0.69 1.21
CA TYR A 77 -14.03 -0.50 1.04
C TYR A 77 -14.76 -1.74 1.52
N VAL A 78 -14.37 -2.88 0.97
CA VAL A 78 -14.79 -4.21 1.36
C VAL A 78 -13.53 -5.00 1.68
N LEU A 79 -13.49 -5.59 2.87
CA LEU A 79 -12.43 -6.50 3.27
C LEU A 79 -12.97 -7.93 3.19
N SER A 80 -12.31 -8.75 2.37
CA SER A 80 -12.52 -10.20 2.34
C SER A 80 -11.39 -10.88 3.10
N MET A 81 -11.75 -11.69 4.08
CA MET A 81 -10.82 -12.49 4.88
C MET A 81 -10.91 -13.95 4.42
N GLY A 82 -10.38 -14.25 3.22
CA GLY A 82 -10.28 -15.61 2.71
C GLY A 82 -9.21 -16.45 3.44
N SER A 83 -9.13 -17.74 3.12
CA SER A 83 -8.26 -18.71 3.82
C SER A 83 -6.75 -18.55 3.60
N ALA A 84 -6.32 -17.78 2.59
CA ALA A 84 -4.90 -17.60 2.25
C ALA A 84 -4.41 -16.15 2.39
N ALA A 85 -5.18 -15.15 1.92
CA ALA A 85 -4.76 -13.75 1.90
C ALA A 85 -5.93 -12.77 2.10
N PRO A 86 -5.85 -11.81 3.03
CA PRO A 86 -6.81 -10.71 3.12
C PRO A 86 -6.81 -9.89 1.84
N THR A 87 -8.00 -9.63 1.31
CA THR A 87 -8.17 -8.86 0.08
C THR A 87 -9.06 -7.66 0.32
N TYR A 88 -8.58 -6.49 -0.08
CA TYR A 88 -9.24 -5.19 0.03
C TYR A 88 -9.77 -4.79 -1.35
N GLY A 89 -11.09 -4.68 -1.49
CA GLY A 89 -11.72 -3.99 -2.61
C GLY A 89 -12.06 -2.57 -2.19
N ILE A 90 -11.46 -1.56 -2.82
CA ILE A 90 -11.57 -0.15 -2.44
C ILE A 90 -12.16 0.64 -3.60
N THR A 91 -13.17 1.46 -3.34
CA THR A 91 -13.67 2.48 -4.27
C THR A 91 -13.19 3.84 -3.76
N LEU A 92 -12.58 4.62 -4.66
CA LEU A 92 -12.01 5.92 -4.34
C LEU A 92 -12.29 6.92 -5.45
N ASP A 93 -12.21 8.19 -5.13
CA ASP A 93 -12.15 9.28 -6.10
C ASP A 93 -10.74 9.88 -6.11
N ALA A 94 -10.29 10.27 -7.29
CA ALA A 94 -9.00 10.92 -7.49
C ALA A 94 -9.13 12.09 -8.47
N VAL A 95 -8.23 13.06 -8.30
CA VAL A 95 -8.18 14.30 -9.08
C VAL A 95 -6.93 14.36 -9.93
N ASP A 96 -7.09 14.80 -11.18
CA ASP A 96 -5.99 15.25 -12.05
C ASP A 96 -6.37 16.62 -12.63
N GLY A 97 -5.70 17.66 -12.16
CA GLY A 97 -6.10 19.05 -12.41
C GLY A 97 -7.53 19.33 -11.90
N SER A 98 -8.46 19.57 -12.81
CA SER A 98 -9.88 19.82 -12.49
C SER A 98 -10.79 18.58 -12.68
N SER A 99 -10.23 17.45 -13.08
CA SER A 99 -11.00 16.23 -13.38
C SER A 99 -11.09 15.33 -12.16
N LEU A 100 -12.29 15.16 -11.61
CA LEU A 100 -12.58 14.16 -10.56
C LEU A 100 -13.02 12.84 -11.23
N GLN A 101 -12.35 11.74 -10.89
CA GLN A 101 -12.62 10.42 -11.44
C GLN A 101 -12.66 9.34 -10.36
N SER A 102 -13.61 8.42 -10.47
CA SER A 102 -13.74 7.28 -9.56
C SER A 102 -12.93 6.08 -10.05
N PHE A 103 -12.27 5.39 -9.12
CA PHE A 103 -11.46 4.20 -9.35
C PHE A 103 -11.91 3.05 -8.44
N GLN A 104 -11.68 1.82 -8.91
CA GLN A 104 -11.74 0.62 -8.09
C GLN A 104 -10.37 -0.01 -8.00
N VAL A 105 -9.93 -0.29 -6.77
CA VAL A 105 -8.62 -0.84 -6.45
C VAL A 105 -8.81 -2.15 -5.71
N LYS A 106 -8.05 -3.18 -6.11
CA LYS A 106 -7.96 -4.45 -5.39
C LYS A 106 -6.54 -4.62 -4.85
N VAL A 107 -6.41 -4.84 -3.55
CA VAL A 107 -5.12 -5.12 -2.89
C VAL A 107 -5.23 -6.42 -2.12
N SER A 108 -4.34 -7.36 -2.40
CA SER A 108 -4.20 -8.59 -1.61
C SER A 108 -2.98 -8.46 -0.72
N GLU A 109 -3.14 -8.74 0.57
CA GLU A 109 -2.02 -8.90 1.47
C GLU A 109 -1.57 -10.35 1.44
N ASP A 110 -0.39 -10.62 0.90
CA ASP A 110 0.25 -11.89 1.12
C ASP A 110 0.77 -11.95 2.56
N ARG A 111 0.44 -13.04 3.26
CA ARG A 111 0.80 -13.25 4.66
C ARG A 111 1.98 -14.19 4.84
N ASP A 112 2.48 -14.85 3.79
CA ASP A 112 3.27 -16.06 4.02
C ASP A 112 4.70 -15.79 4.51
N THR A 113 4.86 -15.90 5.82
CA THR A 113 6.04 -16.52 6.42
C THR A 113 6.00 -18.01 6.10
N HIS A 114 6.75 -18.42 5.07
CA HIS A 114 7.15 -19.79 4.72
C HIS A 114 6.14 -20.71 3.99
N LEU A 115 6.64 -21.20 2.85
CA LEU A 115 6.43 -22.49 2.15
C LEU A 115 5.38 -22.63 1.02
N ASP A 116 5.92 -22.99 -0.15
CA ASP A 116 5.44 -23.98 -1.12
C ASP A 116 4.03 -23.86 -1.71
N ARG A 117 3.93 -23.16 -2.86
CA ARG A 117 3.18 -23.66 -4.03
C ARG A 117 3.43 -22.83 -5.29
N GLY A 118 4.31 -23.32 -6.16
CA GLY A 118 4.25 -23.24 -7.63
C GLY A 118 4.02 -21.89 -8.33
N THR A 119 4.02 -20.78 -7.61
CA THR A 119 3.84 -19.43 -8.13
C THR A 119 5.24 -18.89 -8.39
N VAL A 120 5.45 -18.27 -9.54
CA VAL A 120 6.73 -17.64 -9.93
C VAL A 120 7.27 -16.91 -8.71
N ILE A 121 8.40 -17.38 -8.18
CA ILE A 121 9.02 -16.84 -6.96
C ILE A 121 9.45 -15.41 -7.33
N MET A 122 8.55 -14.45 -7.14
CA MET A 122 9.00 -13.08 -6.94
C MET A 122 9.83 -13.15 -5.68
N ASP A 123 11.15 -13.07 -5.84
CA ASP A 123 12.09 -12.97 -4.75
C ASP A 123 11.51 -11.98 -3.73
N THR A 124 11.08 -12.50 -2.58
CA THR A 124 10.56 -11.73 -1.44
C THR A 124 11.67 -11.34 -0.48
N ASP A 125 12.89 -11.86 -0.69
CA ASP A 125 14.01 -11.72 0.23
C ASP A 125 14.63 -10.34 0.06
N LEU A 126 14.22 -9.40 0.91
CA LEU A 126 14.88 -8.11 1.01
C LEU A 126 16.30 -8.27 1.56
N PRO A 127 17.28 -7.49 1.09
CA PRO A 127 18.67 -7.63 1.53
C PRO A 127 18.79 -7.49 3.05
N GLU A 128 19.74 -8.22 3.62
CA GLU A 128 20.05 -8.11 5.04
C GLU A 128 20.57 -6.71 5.41
N TRP A 129 20.31 -6.33 6.66
CA TRP A 129 20.83 -5.10 7.25
C TRP A 129 21.60 -5.45 8.54
N PRO A 130 22.79 -4.87 8.78
CA PRO A 130 23.49 -3.86 7.98
C PRO A 130 24.16 -4.44 6.72
N PRO A 131 24.17 -3.69 5.60
CA PRO A 131 24.80 -4.13 4.36
C PRO A 131 26.33 -4.00 4.44
N LYS A 132 27.05 -4.83 3.68
CA LYS A 132 28.53 -4.78 3.59
C LYS A 132 29.08 -3.44 3.07
N GLN A 133 28.29 -2.76 2.24
CA GLN A 133 28.60 -1.46 1.67
C GLN A 133 27.40 -0.55 1.88
N ASN A 134 27.64 0.72 2.18
CA ASN A 134 26.59 1.70 2.38
C ASN A 134 25.78 1.86 1.06
N PRO A 135 24.47 1.57 1.05
CA PRO A 135 23.67 1.62 -0.17
C PRO A 135 23.54 3.05 -0.71
N PHE A 136 23.68 4.08 0.14
CA PHE A 136 23.65 5.48 -0.28
C PHE A 136 24.95 5.95 -0.95
N GLU A 137 26.02 5.16 -0.87
CA GLU A 137 27.28 5.39 -1.58
C GLU A 137 27.42 4.48 -2.80
N LYS A 138 26.88 3.25 -2.71
CA LYS A 138 26.99 2.25 -3.78
C LYS A 138 25.98 2.46 -4.91
N HIS A 139 24.77 2.88 -4.58
CA HIS A 139 23.65 2.94 -5.53
C HIS A 139 23.38 4.38 -5.99
N TYR A 140 22.45 4.55 -6.94
CA TYR A 140 22.09 5.87 -7.41
C TYR A 140 21.38 6.65 -6.29
N LEU A 141 21.99 7.75 -5.85
CA LEU A 141 21.39 8.69 -4.91
C LEU A 141 20.44 9.61 -5.68
N VAL A 142 19.15 9.51 -5.38
CA VAL A 142 18.11 10.31 -6.02
C VAL A 142 18.32 11.78 -5.69
N LYS A 143 18.29 12.64 -6.70
CA LYS A 143 18.50 14.09 -6.54
C LYS A 143 17.25 14.75 -5.94
N ASP A 144 17.44 15.88 -5.28
CA ASP A 144 16.32 16.63 -4.67
C ASP A 144 15.22 17.01 -5.67
N SER A 145 15.57 17.38 -6.92
CA SER A 145 14.58 17.69 -7.95
C SER A 145 13.76 16.46 -8.37
N GLU A 146 14.41 15.31 -8.48
CA GLU A 146 13.74 14.04 -8.80
C GLU A 146 12.85 13.61 -7.63
N LEU A 147 13.30 13.82 -6.40
CA LEU A 147 12.52 13.56 -5.20
C LEU A 147 11.29 14.46 -5.13
N GLN A 148 11.41 15.76 -5.44
CA GLN A 148 10.27 16.69 -5.46
C GLN A 148 9.18 16.26 -6.45
N ASP A 149 9.58 15.83 -7.65
CA ASP A 149 8.64 15.36 -8.68
C ASP A 149 7.96 14.03 -8.31
N ASN A 150 8.50 13.29 -7.33
CA ASN A 150 8.11 11.93 -6.98
C ASN A 150 7.81 11.74 -5.47
N ASP A 151 7.67 12.84 -4.71
CA ASP A 151 7.56 12.78 -3.24
C ASP A 151 6.35 11.96 -2.82
N ASP A 152 5.23 12.11 -3.54
CA ASP A 152 3.96 11.47 -3.20
C ASP A 152 4.07 9.94 -3.08
N TRP A 153 4.69 9.27 -4.06
CA TRP A 153 4.78 7.81 -4.05
C TRP A 153 6.01 7.29 -3.29
N ILE A 154 7.11 8.05 -3.25
CA ILE A 154 8.27 7.70 -2.41
C ILE A 154 7.86 7.74 -0.94
N ARG A 155 7.13 8.79 -0.55
CA ARG A 155 6.51 8.89 0.77
C ARG A 155 5.62 7.69 1.03
N LEU A 156 4.70 7.35 0.11
CA LEU A 156 3.82 6.19 0.23
C LEU A 156 4.58 4.89 0.56
N TYR A 157 5.77 4.66 0.01
CA TYR A 157 6.56 3.46 0.30
C TYR A 157 7.05 3.44 1.75
N VAL A 158 7.50 4.58 2.28
CA VAL A 158 7.86 4.70 3.71
C VAL A 158 6.62 4.54 4.58
N GLU A 159 5.51 5.19 4.20
CA GLU A 159 4.23 5.12 4.90
C GLU A 159 3.74 3.68 5.08
N LEU A 160 3.77 2.89 4.00
CA LEU A 160 3.41 1.48 3.99
C LEU A 160 4.37 0.63 4.82
N ALA A 161 5.68 0.83 4.66
CA ALA A 161 6.70 0.08 5.43
C ALA A 161 6.54 0.32 6.94
N VAL A 162 6.31 1.57 7.36
CA VAL A 162 6.07 1.93 8.77
C VAL A 162 4.73 1.41 9.27
N ALA A 163 3.66 1.49 8.46
CA ALA A 163 2.34 1.00 8.86
C ALA A 163 2.31 -0.53 9.06
N LYS A 164 3.19 -1.27 8.38
CA LYS A 164 3.28 -2.74 8.42
C LYS A 164 4.44 -3.24 9.30
N SER A 165 5.19 -2.36 9.96
CA SER A 165 6.34 -2.77 10.77
C SER A 165 5.93 -3.42 12.11
N PRO A 166 6.71 -4.39 12.61
CA PRO A 166 6.48 -4.97 13.93
C PRO A 166 6.54 -3.88 15.01
N GLY A 167 5.48 -3.75 15.80
CA GLY A 167 5.39 -2.74 16.86
C GLY A 167 4.77 -1.40 16.42
N ALA A 168 4.36 -1.25 15.16
CA ALA A 168 3.39 -0.24 14.78
C ALA A 168 2.11 -0.50 15.58
N LYS A 169 1.97 0.17 16.72
CA LYS A 169 0.73 0.10 17.51
C LYS A 169 -0.36 0.62 16.59
N ALA A 170 -1.24 -0.29 16.23
CA ALA A 170 -2.58 -0.13 15.66
C ALA A 170 -3.22 1.25 15.95
N GLU A 171 -3.01 1.78 17.16
CA GLU A 171 -3.65 2.98 17.67
C GLU A 171 -3.02 4.33 17.30
N ARG A 172 -1.84 4.41 16.69
CA ARG A 172 -1.27 5.72 16.33
C ARG A 172 -1.67 6.12 14.91
N ALA A 173 -2.78 6.85 14.81
CA ALA A 173 -3.02 7.78 13.71
C ALA A 173 -1.81 8.73 13.64
N TRP A 174 -0.91 8.48 12.70
CA TRP A 174 0.19 9.39 12.43
C TRP A 174 -0.18 10.30 11.26
N ALA A 175 0.12 11.58 11.40
CA ALA A 175 -0.08 12.56 10.34
C ALA A 175 0.93 12.29 9.23
N PRO A 176 0.59 12.48 7.93
CA PRO A 176 1.58 12.37 6.85
C PRO A 176 2.89 13.14 7.11
N GLU A 177 2.81 14.23 7.87
CA GLU A 177 3.92 15.12 8.25
C GLU A 177 4.89 14.52 9.28
N ASP A 178 4.51 13.43 9.95
CA ASP A 178 5.31 12.80 11.00
C ASP A 178 6.56 12.10 10.46
N LEU A 179 6.60 11.79 9.15
CA LEU A 179 7.72 11.14 8.49
C LEU A 179 8.42 12.14 7.57
N LYS A 180 9.71 12.37 7.83
CA LYS A 180 10.57 13.22 7.00
C LYS A 180 11.59 12.36 6.24
N ILE A 181 11.47 12.31 4.92
CA ILE A 181 12.46 11.67 4.05
C ILE A 181 13.75 12.50 4.08
N LEU A 182 14.89 11.82 4.21
CA LEU A 182 16.22 12.43 4.24
C LEU A 182 17.03 12.09 3.00
N LYS A 183 17.09 10.80 2.63
CA LYS A 183 17.83 10.31 1.47
C LYS A 183 17.12 9.14 0.83
N VAL A 184 17.24 9.03 -0.49
CA VAL A 184 16.71 7.91 -1.26
C VAL A 184 17.81 7.38 -2.17
N ALA A 185 18.09 6.09 -2.09
CA ALA A 185 18.98 5.39 -2.99
C ALA A 185 18.25 4.23 -3.67
N MET A 186 18.58 3.97 -4.95
CA MET A 186 17.96 2.89 -5.73
C MET A 186 18.98 2.11 -6.57
N ASP A 187 18.80 0.79 -6.65
CA ASP A 187 19.77 -0.14 -7.26
C ASP A 187 19.76 -0.18 -8.80
N VAL A 188 18.70 0.31 -9.45
CA VAL A 188 18.55 0.32 -10.91
C VAL A 188 18.45 1.75 -11.46
N VAL A 189 19.13 2.00 -12.59
CA VAL A 189 19.33 3.35 -13.16
C VAL A 189 18.33 3.69 -14.28
N ASP A 190 17.38 2.81 -14.61
CA ASP A 190 16.40 3.02 -15.69
C ASP A 190 15.32 4.07 -15.37
N GLY A 191 15.51 4.85 -14.31
CA GLY A 191 14.65 5.95 -13.88
C GLY A 191 13.62 5.55 -12.83
N LEU A 192 13.21 6.54 -12.03
CA LEU A 192 12.29 6.37 -10.90
C LEU A 192 10.94 5.73 -11.28
N ASN A 193 10.43 6.05 -12.47
CA ASN A 193 9.15 5.59 -12.99
C ASN A 193 9.24 4.33 -13.87
N ALA A 194 10.40 3.65 -13.89
CA ALA A 194 10.57 2.41 -14.63
C ALA A 194 9.59 1.34 -14.15
N LYS A 195 8.87 0.70 -15.07
CA LYS A 195 8.00 -0.46 -14.82
C LYS A 195 8.83 -1.75 -14.63
N LYS A 196 9.81 -1.69 -13.72
CA LYS A 196 10.77 -2.75 -13.46
C LYS A 196 10.90 -3.02 -11.97
N ASN A 197 11.57 -4.12 -11.67
CA ASN A 197 11.98 -4.47 -10.32
C ASN A 197 13.06 -3.47 -9.86
N VAL A 198 12.77 -2.74 -8.79
CA VAL A 198 13.68 -1.72 -8.22
C VAL A 198 13.67 -1.84 -6.71
N LEU A 199 14.85 -1.82 -6.11
CA LEU A 199 15.04 -1.79 -4.68
C LEU A 199 15.35 -0.37 -4.22
N PHE A 200 14.53 0.13 -3.30
CA PHE A 200 14.67 1.44 -2.69
C PHE A 200 15.20 1.32 -1.27
N TYR A 201 16.19 2.16 -0.95
CA TYR A 201 16.66 2.43 0.39
C TYR A 201 16.28 3.87 0.73
N ILE A 202 15.41 4.05 1.73
CA ILE A 202 14.86 5.37 2.08
C ILE A 202 15.21 5.65 3.54
N GLU A 203 16.14 6.58 3.76
CA GLU A 203 16.44 7.11 5.08
C GLU A 203 15.36 8.13 5.44
N TYR A 204 14.75 7.96 6.62
CA TYR A 204 13.72 8.85 7.11
C TYR A 204 13.86 9.11 8.61
N LYS A 205 13.28 10.21 9.05
CA LYS A 205 13.10 10.54 10.47
C LYS A 205 11.63 10.39 10.84
N ASP A 206 11.37 9.68 11.93
CA ASP A 206 10.03 9.56 12.54
C ASP A 206 9.89 10.56 13.69
N LEU A 207 9.21 11.67 13.45
CA LEU A 207 9.10 12.78 14.40
C LEU A 207 8.29 12.43 15.66
N ARG A 208 7.52 11.33 15.64
CA ARG A 208 6.69 10.88 16.78
C ARG A 208 7.50 10.25 17.90
N LEU A 209 8.65 9.69 17.55
CA LEU A 209 9.48 8.88 18.45
C LEU A 209 10.59 9.70 19.11
N GLY A 210 10.63 11.02 18.91
CA GLY A 210 11.52 11.94 19.60
C GLY A 210 12.87 12.15 18.90
N ARG A 211 13.95 12.34 19.67
CA ARG A 211 15.22 12.91 19.16
C ARG A 211 16.16 11.91 18.45
N TYR A 212 15.90 10.60 18.51
CA TYR A 212 16.82 9.56 17.98
C TYR A 212 16.24 8.62 16.92
N SER A 213 15.03 8.91 16.44
CA SER A 213 14.24 8.03 15.58
C SER A 213 14.54 8.17 14.10
N HIS A 214 15.76 7.82 13.71
CA HIS A 214 16.11 7.60 12.30
C HIS A 214 15.81 6.15 11.94
N GLY A 215 15.19 5.95 10.79
CA GLY A 215 14.90 4.65 10.25
C GLY A 215 15.29 4.56 8.78
N ILE A 216 15.45 3.33 8.32
CA ILE A 216 15.61 3.02 6.91
C ILE A 216 14.45 2.12 6.49
N ALA A 217 13.69 2.56 5.51
CA ALA A 217 12.76 1.73 4.78
C ALA A 217 13.50 1.07 3.61
N ILE A 218 13.46 -0.25 3.55
CA ILE A 218 13.96 -1.04 2.42
C ILE A 218 12.73 -1.57 1.71
N VAL A 219 12.51 -1.14 0.47
CA VAL A 219 11.29 -1.46 -0.29
C VAL A 219 11.67 -1.97 -1.67
N ARG A 220 11.28 -3.20 -1.99
CA ARG A 220 11.33 -3.74 -3.35
C ARG A 220 10.00 -3.47 -4.02
N ARG A 221 10.05 -2.74 -5.12
CA ARG A 221 8.95 -2.64 -6.09
C ARG A 221 9.20 -3.67 -7.18
N SER A 222 8.17 -4.45 -7.50
CA SER A 222 8.15 -5.27 -8.71
C SER A 222 6.94 -4.90 -9.56
N PHE A 223 7.11 -4.92 -10.87
CA PHE A 223 6.06 -4.59 -11.81
C PHE A 223 5.98 -5.66 -12.89
N ASP A 224 4.82 -6.29 -13.01
CA ASP A 224 4.49 -7.20 -14.10
C ASP A 224 3.84 -6.39 -15.21
N GLU A 225 4.50 -6.25 -16.36
CA GLU A 225 3.97 -5.47 -17.48
C GLU A 225 2.82 -6.18 -18.21
N ASP A 226 2.80 -7.52 -18.20
CA ASP A 226 1.80 -8.33 -18.91
C ASP A 226 0.45 -8.27 -18.18
N GLU A 227 0.46 -8.42 -16.86
CA GLU A 227 -0.73 -8.29 -16.01
C GLU A 227 -0.98 -6.84 -15.55
N GLY A 228 0.00 -5.97 -15.76
CA GLY A 228 0.07 -4.63 -15.17
C GLY A 228 0.19 -4.65 -13.64
N SER A 229 0.48 -5.78 -13.00
CA SER A 229 0.42 -5.96 -11.54
C SER A 229 1.58 -5.26 -10.83
N LEU A 230 1.29 -4.56 -9.72
CA LEU A 230 2.30 -3.91 -8.88
C LEU A 230 2.44 -4.69 -7.57
N PHE A 231 3.66 -5.06 -7.23
CA PHE A 231 4.00 -5.74 -5.98
C PHE A 231 4.97 -4.88 -5.17
N LEU A 232 4.73 -4.77 -3.86
CA LEU A 232 5.62 -4.09 -2.92
C LEU A 232 5.95 -5.03 -1.77
N VAL A 233 7.25 -5.23 -1.53
CA VAL A 233 7.77 -5.95 -0.36
C VAL A 233 8.64 -4.97 0.42
N GLY A 234 8.37 -4.78 1.71
CA GLY A 234 9.04 -3.75 2.49
C GLY A 234 9.34 -4.15 3.93
N LYS A 235 10.43 -3.61 4.48
CA LYS A 235 10.76 -3.67 5.91
C LYS A 235 11.36 -2.35 6.40
N THR A 236 11.26 -2.11 7.70
CA THR A 236 11.89 -0.95 8.37
C THR A 236 13.01 -1.39 9.29
N VAL A 237 14.08 -0.61 9.34
CA VAL A 237 15.23 -0.80 10.22
C VAL A 237 15.39 0.46 11.08
N SER A 238 15.59 0.30 12.39
CA SER A 238 15.95 1.42 13.28
C SER A 238 17.46 1.65 13.25
N LEU A 239 17.89 2.91 13.16
CA LEU A 239 19.32 3.28 13.21
C LEU A 239 19.85 3.44 14.65
N GLU A 240 18.99 3.35 15.66
CA GLU A 240 19.39 3.34 17.08
C GLU A 240 20.20 2.08 17.47
N SER A 241 20.16 1.03 16.65
CA SER A 241 20.84 -0.25 16.89
C SER A 241 22.14 -0.43 16.09
N ILE A 242 22.69 0.61 15.47
CA ILE A 242 24.06 0.53 14.94
C ILE A 242 25.00 0.73 16.13
N PRO A 243 25.72 -0.31 16.63
CA PRO A 243 26.79 -0.06 17.57
C PRO A 243 27.76 0.89 16.87
N GLN A 244 27.96 2.06 17.45
CA GLN A 244 29.03 2.93 16.99
C GLN A 244 30.33 2.15 17.14
N VAL A 245 30.91 1.78 15.99
CA VAL A 245 32.25 1.24 15.96
C VAL A 245 33.17 2.43 16.25
N CYS A 246 33.62 2.49 17.51
CA CYS A 246 34.76 3.30 17.92
C CYS A 246 36.04 2.83 17.22
#